data_AF-A0A4P5UDH9-F1
#
_entry.id   AF-A0A4P5UDH9-F1
#
_cell.length_a   1.000
_cell.length_b   1.000
_cell.length_c   1.000
_cell.angle_alpha   90.00
_cell.angle_beta   90.00
_cell.angle_gamma   90.00
#
_symmetry.space_group_name_H-M   'P 1'
#
loop_
_entity.id
_entity.type
_entity.pdbx_description
1 polymer ?
#
loop_
_entity_poly.entity_id
_entity_poly.type
_entity_poly.pdbx_seq_one_letter_code
_entity_poly.pdbx_strand_id
1 'polypeptide(L)' 'MHEILQYLKQHGERLDSEIANDTGIPLAKVRLDVSSLAASGELIMCHSIRFEKGKKSEGMLYRVAGYIPPLSPGRKPKA' A
#
# COMPACT_ATOMS: atom_id res chain seq x y z
N MET A 1 -5.21 -7.17 -14.30
CA MET A 1 -5.17 -6.85 -12.86
C MET A 1 -4.37 -5.58 -12.71
N HIS A 2 -4.87 -4.56 -11.98
CA HIS A 2 -4.17 -3.27 -11.86
C HIS A 2 -2.76 -3.45 -11.27
N GLU A 3 -1.75 -2.85 -11.91
CA GLU A 3 -0.34 -2.93 -11.52
C GLU A 3 -0.13 -2.51 -10.05
N ILE A 4 -0.88 -1.52 -9.59
CA ILE A 4 -0.88 -1.04 -8.20
C ILE A 4 -1.34 -2.13 -7.21
N LEU A 5 -2.37 -2.91 -7.54
CA LEU A 5 -2.83 -4.00 -6.67
C LEU A 5 -1.78 -5.11 -6.56
N GLN A 6 -1.13 -5.44 -7.67
CA GLN A 6 -0.08 -6.45 -7.68
C GLN A 6 1.13 -6.00 -6.87
N TYR A 7 1.55 -4.74 -7.04
CA TYR A 7 2.60 -4.12 -6.24
C TYR A 7 2.25 -4.16 -4.73
N LEU A 8 1.04 -3.76 -4.33
CA LEU A 8 0.62 -3.77 -2.93
C LEU A 8 0.52 -5.19 -2.34
N LYS A 9 0.17 -6.21 -3.14
CA LYS A 9 0.22 -7.61 -2.67
C LYS A 9 1.64 -8.10 -2.39
N GLN A 10 2.62 -7.63 -3.16
CA GLN A 10 4.02 -8.04 -3.02
C GLN A 10 4.74 -7.29 -1.90
N HIS A 11 4.46 -5.99 -1.77
CA HIS A 11 5.21 -5.09 -0.87
C HIS A 11 4.46 -4.73 0.41
N GLY A 12 3.18 -5.11 0.54
CA GLY A 12 2.35 -4.77 1.69
C GLY A 12 1.77 -3.36 1.61
N GLU A 13 1.63 -2.71 2.76
CA GLU A 13 1.13 -1.34 2.82
C GLU A 13 2.19 -0.32 2.38
N ARG A 14 1.80 0.61 1.49
CA ARG A 14 2.72 1.59 0.88
C ARG A 14 2.08 2.96 0.75
N LEU A 15 2.92 4.01 0.81
CA LEU A 15 2.49 5.38 0.57
C LEU A 15 2.26 5.62 -0.93
N ASP A 16 1.38 6.55 -1.29
CA ASP A 16 1.21 7.01 -2.69
C ASP A 16 2.54 7.39 -3.35
N SER A 17 3.41 8.05 -2.60
CA SER A 17 4.73 8.49 -3.05
C SER A 17 5.70 7.32 -3.27
N GLU A 18 5.64 6.29 -2.43
CA GLU A 18 6.43 5.05 -2.59
C GLU A 18 5.94 4.25 -3.80
N ILE A 19 4.62 4.11 -3.96
CA ILE A 19 4.00 3.44 -5.11
C ILE A 19 4.41 4.15 -6.41
N ALA A 20 4.31 5.47 -6.46
CA ALA A 20 4.67 6.25 -7.65
C ALA A 20 6.14 6.08 -8.03
N ASN A 21 7.04 6.11 -7.03
CA ASN A 21 8.46 5.94 -7.23
C ASN A 21 8.82 4.52 -7.74
N ASP A 22 8.24 3.49 -7.14
CA ASP A 22 8.62 2.11 -7.43
C ASP A 22 7.95 1.55 -8.70
N THR A 23 6.75 2.02 -9.03
CA THR A 23 6.02 1.61 -10.25
C THR A 23 6.36 2.49 -11.46
N GLY A 24 6.99 3.65 -11.25
CA GLY A 24 7.22 4.66 -12.30
C GLY A 24 5.95 5.38 -12.76
N ILE A 25 4.81 5.14 -12.10
CA ILE A 25 3.54 5.80 -12.42
C ILE A 25 3.54 7.21 -11.82
N PRO A 26 3.13 8.25 -12.57
CA PRO A 26 3.00 9.59 -12.02
C PRO A 26 2.07 9.64 -10.81
N LEU A 27 2.47 10.36 -9.75
CA LEU A 27 1.73 10.44 -8.49
C LEU A 27 0.24 10.81 -8.66
N ALA A 28 -0.06 11.73 -9.57
CA ALA A 28 -1.44 12.12 -9.86
C ALA A 28 -2.29 10.95 -10.39
N LYS A 29 -1.69 10.11 -11.24
CA LYS A 29 -2.36 8.91 -11.77
C LYS A 29 -2.51 7.84 -10.69
N VAL A 30 -1.48 7.62 -9.87
CA VAL A 30 -1.57 6.73 -8.70
C VAL A 30 -2.75 7.13 -7.81
N ARG A 31 -2.89 8.42 -7.50
CA ARG A 31 -3.98 8.95 -6.66
C ARG A 31 -5.38 8.75 -7.27
N LEU A 32 -5.51 8.87 -8.58
CA LEU A 32 -6.77 8.59 -9.29
C LEU A 32 -7.12 7.09 -9.22
N ASP A 33 -6.16 6.24 -9.55
CA ASP A 33 -6.35 4.79 -9.61
C ASP A 33 -6.66 4.21 -8.21
N VAL A 34 -5.90 4.61 -7.18
CA VAL A 34 -6.15 4.17 -5.80
C VAL A 34 -7.48 4.69 -5.25
N SER A 35 -7.93 5.88 -5.66
CA SER A 35 -9.24 6.40 -5.24
C SER A 35 -10.38 5.58 -5.84
N SER A 36 -10.27 5.19 -7.12
CA SER A 36 -11.22 4.28 -7.76
C SER A 36 -11.23 2.90 -7.08
N LEU A 37 -10.06 2.36 -6.76
CA LEU A 37 -9.92 1.07 -6.09
C LEU A 37 -10.37 1.07 -4.63
N ALA A 38 -10.20 2.19 -3.93
CA ALA A 38 -10.74 2.37 -2.59
C ALA A 38 -12.27 2.45 -2.64
N ALA A 39 -12.83 3.14 -3.64
CA ALA A 39 -14.28 3.22 -3.85
C ALA A 39 -14.90 1.86 -4.22
N SER A 40 -14.18 0.99 -4.93
CA SER A 40 -14.61 -0.39 -5.21
C SER A 40 -14.45 -1.34 -4.01
N GLY A 41 -13.78 -0.90 -2.93
CA GLY A 41 -13.51 -1.72 -1.75
C GLY A 41 -12.34 -2.69 -1.90
N GLU A 42 -11.54 -2.57 -2.95
CA GLU A 42 -10.35 -3.40 -3.18
C GLU A 42 -9.15 -2.94 -2.35
N LEU A 43 -9.11 -1.65 -2.00
CA LEU A 43 -8.07 -1.05 -1.16
C LEU A 43 -8.64 -0.45 0.11
N ILE A 44 -7.85 -0.54 1.18
CA ILE A 44 -8.06 0.22 2.41
C ILE A 44 -7.08 1.40 2.38
N MET A 45 -7.62 2.60 2.58
CA MET A 45 -6.85 3.84 2.66
C MET A 45 -6.78 4.32 4.12
N CYS A 46 -5.59 4.68 4.58
CA CYS A 46 -5.37 5.27 5.89
C CYS A 46 -4.52 6.53 5.78
N HIS A 47 -5.00 7.61 6.41
CA HIS A 47 -4.19 8.81 6.59
C HIS A 47 -3.11 8.54 7.63
N SER A 48 -1.85 8.74 7.28
CA SER A 48 -0.70 8.44 8.12
C SER A 48 0.18 9.65 8.34
N ILE A 49 0.59 9.83 9.58
CA ILE A 49 1.60 10.81 9.98
C ILE A 49 2.81 10.01 10.45
N ARG A 50 3.90 10.10 9.70
CA ARG A 50 5.20 9.51 10.05
C ARG A 50 6.14 10.61 10.54
N PHE A 51 7.01 10.28 11.49
CA PHE A 51 8.07 11.17 11.96
C PHE A 51 9.42 10.55 11.63
N GLU A 52 10.01 10.97 10.51
CA GLU A 52 11.34 10.51 10.12
C GLU A 52 12.39 11.50 10.60
N LYS A 53 13.29 11.05 11.50
CA LYS A 53 14.36 11.88 12.09
C LYS A 53 13.83 13.18 12.71
N GLY A 54 12.65 13.12 13.33
CA GLY A 54 11.98 14.27 13.95
C GLY A 54 11.24 15.19 12.98
N LYS A 55 11.26 14.93 11.67
CA LYS A 55 10.47 15.68 10.68
C LYS A 55 9.13 15.00 10.46
N LYS A 56 8.04 15.76 10.61
CA LYS A 56 6.69 15.29 10.29
C LYS A 56 6.54 15.13 8.79
N SER A 57 6.14 13.94 8.35
CA SER A 57 5.71 13.63 6.98
C SER A 57 4.30 13.06 7.02
N GLU A 58 3.40 13.63 6.23
CA GLU A 58 2.00 13.24 6.16
C GLU A 58 1.72 12.65 4.78
N GLY A 59 0.95 11.56 4.74
CA GLY A 59 0.67 10.87 3.48
C GLY A 59 -0.46 9.86 3.61
N MET A 60 -0.92 9.37 2.46
CA MET A 60 -1.93 8.32 2.40
C MET A 60 -1.26 6.96 2.23
N LEU A 61 -1.57 6.04 3.15
CA LEU A 61 -1.20 4.64 3.07
C LEU A 61 -2.30 3.83 2.41
N TYR A 62 -1.90 2.91 1.54
CA TYR A 62 -2.79 1.98 0.86
C TYR A 62 -2.37 0.56 1.15
N ARG A 63 -3.35 -0.31 1.41
CA ARG A 63 -3.18 -1.76 1.52
C ARG A 63 -4.33 -2.49 0.87
N VAL A 64 -4.10 -3.73 0.43
CA VAL A 64 -5.14 -4.56 -0.18
C VAL A 64 -6.16 -4.99 0.87
N ALA A 65 -7.45 -4.79 0.58
CA ALA A 65 -8.54 -5.22 1.43
C ALA A 65 -8.60 -6.76 1.50
N GLY A 66 -8.80 -7.29 2.72
CA GLY A 66 -8.90 -8.74 2.94
C GLY A 66 -7.63 -9.55 2.67
N TYR A 67 -6.50 -8.92 2.35
CA TYR A 67 -5.25 -9.63 2.12
C TYR A 67 -4.60 -10.01 3.46
N ILE A 68 -4.40 -11.31 3.66
CA ILE A 68 -3.66 -11.86 4.78
C ILE A 68 -2.26 -12.19 4.25
N PRO A 69 -1.20 -11.53 4.75
CA PRO A 69 0.15 -11.81 4.30
C PRO A 69 0.56 -13.24 4.64
N PRO A 70 1.44 -13.87 3.82
CA PRO A 70 1.96 -15.20 4.11
C PRO A 70 2.66 -15.22 5.47
N LEU A 71 2.65 -16.40 6.10
CA LEU A 71 3.30 -16.59 7.39
C LEU A 71 4.80 -16.32 7.27
N SER A 72 5.35 -15.62 8.26
CA SER A 72 6.78 -15.32 8.31
C SER A 72 7.61 -16.61 8.20
N PRO A 73 8.70 -16.60 7.41
CA PRO A 73 9.62 -17.75 7.33
C PRO A 73 10.12 -18.15 8.71
N GLY A 74 10.14 -19.46 9.00
CA GLY A 74 10.59 -19.99 10.30
C GLY A 74 9.51 -20.06 11.38
N ARG A 75 8.26 -19.67 11.10
CA ARG A 75 7.13 -19.94 12.00
C ARG A 75 6.94 -21.45 12.14
N LYS A 76 6.91 -21.97 13.37
CA LYS A 76 6.59 -23.38 13.63
C LYS A 76 5.26 -23.75 12.96
N PRO A 77 5.17 -24.90 12.26
CA PRO A 77 3.91 -25.38 11.70
C PRO A 77 2.87 -25.50 12.82
N LYS A 78 1.59 -25.25 12.50
CA LYS A 78 0.51 -25.54 13.45
C LYS A 78 0.50 -27.06 13.70
N ALA A 79 0.26 -27.43 14.95
CA ALA A 79 0.17 -28.82 15.41
C ALA A 79 -0.89 -29.60 14.61
#